data_AF-A0A7S4MGA8-F1
#
_entry.id   AF-A0A7S4MGA8-F1
#
_cell.length_a   1.000
_cell.length_b   1.000
_cell.length_c   1.000
_cell.angle_alpha   90.00
_cell.angle_beta   90.00
_cell.angle_gamma   90.00
#
_symmetry.space_group_name_H-M   'P 1'
#
loop_
_entity.id
_entity.type
_entity.pdbx_description
1 polymer ?
#
loop_
_entity_poly.entity_id
_entity_poly.type
_entity_poly.pdbx_seq_one_letter_code
_entity_poly.pdbx_strand_id
1 'polypeptide(L)'
;AGVAQVSGMKYSLRLRTSTGVSQLPEFDGEKTTFIQLLEMVRDILGPEAPAVHCLQIRAGFPPKEIRGKRDQAVCEVIENRETMVAKEKEPDPLLLPDAQQMRDSGISKPSLTNGEGIIVRRQVASDNSCLFTSIGYVLEGTGRQSATHLRKIISQHLLDKP
;
A
#
# COMPACT_ATOMS: atom_id res chain seq x y z
N ALA A 1 20.33 24.68 39.09
CA ALA A 1 18.98 24.76 38.49
C ALA A 1 18.87 23.65 37.45
N GLY A 2 18.13 22.58 37.77
CA GLY A 2 17.93 21.46 36.85
C GLY A 2 16.98 21.90 35.74
N VAL A 3 17.48 21.87 34.50
CA VAL A 3 16.65 22.12 33.32
C VAL A 3 15.69 20.95 33.21
N ALA A 4 14.40 21.22 33.40
CA ALA A 4 13.35 20.21 33.31
C ALA A 4 13.47 19.49 31.97
N GLN A 5 13.72 18.19 32.03
CA GLN A 5 13.73 17.31 30.88
C GLN A 5 12.29 17.24 30.38
N VAL A 6 11.96 18.07 29.38
CA VAL A 6 10.69 17.98 28.67
C VAL A 6 10.71 16.65 27.95
N SER A 7 10.16 15.63 28.61
CA SER A 7 9.99 14.28 28.09
C SER A 7 8.96 14.35 26.97
N GLY A 8 9.39 14.77 25.79
CA GLY A 8 8.57 14.73 24.59
C GLY A 8 8.12 13.31 24.30
N MET A 9 6.89 13.19 23.80
CA MET A 9 6.28 11.90 23.54
C MET A 9 7.06 11.21 22.42
N LYS A 10 7.80 10.14 22.74
CA LYS A 10 8.59 9.40 21.76
C LYS A 10 7.72 8.56 20.84
N TYR A 11 7.86 8.77 19.54
CA TYR A 11 7.17 8.04 18.49
C TYR A 11 8.09 6.99 17.87
N SER A 12 7.53 5.82 17.61
CA SER A 12 8.17 4.76 16.83
C SER A 12 7.16 4.25 15.81
N LEU A 13 7.38 4.56 14.53
CA LEU A 13 6.45 4.21 13.46
C LEU A 13 7.04 3.14 12.54
N ARG A 14 6.19 2.26 12.03
CA ARG A 14 6.58 1.24 11.06
C ARG A 14 6.12 1.67 9.67
N LEU A 15 7.03 1.69 8.70
CA LEU A 15 6.75 2.05 7.32
C LEU A 15 6.71 0.80 6.44
N ARG A 16 5.61 0.62 5.72
CA ARG A 16 5.48 -0.37 4.65
C ARG A 16 5.61 0.32 3.30
N THR A 17 6.44 -0.25 2.44
CA THR A 17 6.71 0.20 1.08
C THR A 17 6.50 -0.98 0.12
N SER A 18 6.62 -0.73 -1.18
CA SER A 18 6.64 -1.80 -2.19
C SER A 18 7.84 -2.74 -2.05
N THR A 19 8.94 -2.25 -1.46
CA THR A 19 10.21 -2.97 -1.29
C THR A 19 10.29 -3.75 0.02
N GLY A 20 9.43 -3.47 0.99
CA GLY A 20 9.41 -4.19 2.26
C GLY A 20 8.82 -3.39 3.41
N VAL A 21 9.30 -3.69 4.61
CA VAL A 21 8.87 -3.04 5.84
C VAL A 21 10.09 -2.55 6.60
N SER A 22 10.11 -1.26 6.93
CA SER A 22 11.19 -0.58 7.63
C SER A 22 10.65 0.11 8.89
N GLN A 23 11.51 0.37 9.85
CA GLN A 23 11.18 1.13 11.05
C GLN A 23 11.75 2.54 10.92
N LEU A 24 10.94 3.58 11.20
CA LEU A 24 11.46 4.94 11.30
C LEU A 24 12.33 5.06 12.56
N PRO A 25 13.38 5.89 12.53
CA PRO A 25 14.09 6.29 13.75
C PRO A 25 13.11 6.82 14.81
N GLU A 26 13.43 6.64 16.10
CA GLU A 26 12.62 7.27 17.15
C GLU A 26 12.70 8.79 17.05
N PHE A 27 11.55 9.46 17.12
CA PHE A 27 11.46 10.93 17.10
C PHE A 27 10.44 11.44 18.12
N ASP A 28 10.44 12.75 18.35
CA ASP A 28 9.54 13.42 19.29
C ASP A 28 8.27 13.88 18.55
N GLY A 29 7.13 13.24 18.79
CA GLY A 29 5.90 13.48 18.03
C GLY A 29 5.30 14.88 18.22
N GLU A 30 5.66 15.59 19.29
CA GLU A 30 5.21 16.96 19.55
C GLU A 30 6.06 18.01 18.82
N LYS A 31 7.35 17.70 18.61
CA LYS A 31 8.31 18.62 17.99
C LYS A 31 8.52 18.36 16.51
N THR A 32 8.37 17.11 16.11
CA THR A 32 8.52 16.71 14.71
C THR A 32 7.27 17.13 13.95
N THR A 33 7.48 17.89 12.89
CA THR A 33 6.40 18.35 12.01
C THR A 33 6.08 17.29 10.94
N PHE A 34 4.89 17.40 10.34
CA PHE A 34 4.48 16.48 9.29
C PHE A 34 5.41 16.51 8.07
N ILE A 35 5.98 17.67 7.71
CA ILE A 35 6.96 17.74 6.62
C ILE A 35 8.26 17.00 6.97
N GLN A 36 8.75 17.12 8.21
CA GLN A 36 9.93 16.40 8.68
C GLN A 36 9.68 14.88 8.71
N LEU A 37 8.46 14.44 9.03
CA LEU A 37 8.07 13.04 8.90
C LEU A 37 8.17 12.55 7.44
N LEU A 38 7.68 13.33 6.48
CA LEU A 38 7.78 12.97 5.05
C LEU A 38 9.24 12.93 4.57
N GLU A 39 10.10 13.81 5.07
CA GLU A 39 11.54 13.78 4.81
C GLU A 39 12.18 12.50 5.36
N MET A 40 11.88 12.11 6.60
CA MET A 40 12.35 10.84 7.17
C MET A 40 11.87 9.62 6.37
N VAL A 41 10.63 9.66 5.86
CA VAL A 41 10.10 8.60 4.97
C VAL A 41 10.87 8.56 3.65
N ARG A 42 11.17 9.72 3.06
CA ARG A 42 11.96 9.82 1.82
C ARG A 42 13.37 9.26 2.01
N ASP A 43 14.02 9.57 3.14
CA ASP A 43 15.36 9.07 3.44
C ASP A 43 15.39 7.54 3.54
N ILE A 44 14.32 6.90 4.03
CA ILE A 44 14.17 5.44 4.06
C ILE A 44 13.90 4.86 2.66
N LEU A 45 13.16 5.58 1.82
CA LEU A 45 12.86 5.16 0.44
C LEU A 45 14.08 5.27 -0.48
N GLY A 46 15.06 6.13 -0.14
CA GLY A 46 16.32 6.27 -0.87
C GLY A 46 16.31 7.35 -1.95
N PRO A 47 17.35 7.41 -2.81
CA PRO A 47 17.55 8.51 -3.76
C PRO A 47 16.51 8.55 -4.89
N GLU A 48 15.91 7.42 -5.24
CA GLU A 48 14.83 7.29 -6.23
C GLU A 48 13.45 7.63 -5.63
N ALA A 49 13.39 8.07 -4.38
CA ALA A 49 12.13 8.38 -3.73
C ALA A 49 11.45 9.60 -4.37
N PRO A 50 10.12 9.56 -4.56
CA PRO A 50 9.40 10.69 -5.09
C PRO A 50 9.54 11.91 -4.16
N ALA A 51 9.42 13.10 -4.72
CA ALA A 51 9.47 14.33 -3.94
C ALA A 51 8.41 14.30 -2.82
N VAL A 52 8.68 14.98 -1.70
CA VAL A 52 7.80 14.95 -0.50
C VAL A 52 6.33 15.29 -0.78
N HIS A 53 6.05 16.09 -1.82
CA HIS A 53 4.70 16.44 -2.25
C HIS A 53 3.99 15.36 -3.10
N CYS A 54 4.74 14.39 -3.61
CA CYS A 54 4.28 13.20 -4.30
C CYS A 54 4.22 11.97 -3.38
N LEU A 55 4.50 12.12 -2.07
CA LEU A 55 4.35 11.03 -1.10
C LEU A 55 2.95 11.03 -0.50
N GLN A 56 2.26 9.90 -0.62
CA GLN A 56 1.01 9.62 0.08
C GLN A 56 1.29 8.65 1.23
N ILE A 57 0.96 9.07 2.45
CA ILE A 57 1.03 8.25 3.65
C ILE A 57 -0.37 7.80 4.05
N ARG A 58 -0.54 6.51 4.31
CA ARG A 58 -1.80 5.93 4.79
C ARG A 58 -1.56 5.15 6.08
N ALA A 59 -2.46 5.23 7.05
CA ALA A 59 -2.40 4.44 8.28
C ALA A 59 -3.80 3.97 8.73
N GLY A 60 -3.84 3.18 9.79
CA GLY A 60 -5.05 2.57 10.33
C GLY A 60 -5.57 1.36 9.55
N PHE A 61 -6.61 0.74 10.10
CA PHE A 61 -7.38 -0.31 9.42
C PHE A 61 -8.87 0.05 9.42
N PRO A 62 -9.51 0.25 8.24
CA PRO A 62 -8.93 0.21 6.90
C PRO A 62 -7.95 1.37 6.63
N PRO A 63 -6.94 1.23 5.73
CA PRO A 63 -5.94 2.26 5.50
C PRO A 63 -6.51 3.59 4.99
N LYS A 64 -6.51 4.61 5.85
CA LYS A 64 -6.94 5.98 5.55
C LYS A 64 -5.74 6.84 5.21
N GLU A 65 -5.91 7.73 4.25
CA GLU A 65 -4.88 8.72 3.93
C GLU A 65 -4.73 9.71 5.10
N ILE A 66 -3.49 9.89 5.55
CA ILE A 66 -3.16 10.88 6.57
C ILE A 66 -2.84 12.18 5.85
N ARG A 67 -3.59 13.23 6.18
CA ARG A 67 -3.39 14.58 5.65
C ARG A 67 -3.04 15.51 6.81
N GLY A 68 -1.76 15.83 6.96
CA GLY A 68 -1.29 16.86 7.90
C GLY A 68 -0.93 18.16 7.20
N LYS A 69 -1.05 19.29 7.89
CA LYS A 69 -0.42 20.55 7.43
C LYS A 69 1.10 20.45 7.62
N ARG A 70 1.89 21.17 6.81
CA ARG A 70 3.37 21.07 6.85
C ARG A 70 3.95 21.24 8.25
N ASP A 71 3.47 22.22 8.99
CA ASP A 71 3.96 22.58 10.34
C ASP A 71 3.18 21.89 11.47
N GLN A 72 2.25 20.98 11.14
CA GLN A 72 1.46 20.27 12.13
C GLN A 72 2.32 19.22 12.84
N ALA A 73 2.20 19.13 14.17
CA ALA A 73 2.88 18.11 14.95
C ALA A 73 2.38 16.71 14.57
N VAL A 74 3.27 15.71 14.53
CA VAL A 74 2.93 14.34 14.14
C VAL A 74 1.90 13.72 15.10
N CYS A 75 1.96 14.04 16.39
CA CYS A 75 1.04 13.51 17.39
C CYS A 75 -0.43 13.91 17.18
N GLU A 76 -0.70 14.96 16.40
CA GLU A 76 -2.07 15.39 16.08
C GLU A 76 -2.70 14.58 14.93
N VAL A 77 -1.89 13.85 14.16
CA VAL A 77 -2.30 13.22 12.90
C VAL A 77 -2.10 11.71 12.85
N ILE A 78 -1.22 11.17 13.69
CA ILE A 78 -0.81 9.75 13.68
C ILE A 78 -0.69 9.26 15.11
N GLU A 79 -1.11 8.02 15.38
CA GLU A 79 -0.93 7.39 16.68
C GLU A 79 0.47 6.77 16.82
N ASN A 80 1.01 6.74 18.05
CA ASN A 80 2.29 6.10 18.30
C ASN A 80 2.22 4.58 18.05
N ARG A 81 3.31 3.98 17.55
CA ARG A 81 3.42 2.54 17.22
C ARG A 81 2.54 2.10 16.05
N GLU A 82 1.97 3.05 15.32
CA GLU A 82 1.15 2.75 14.15
C GLU A 82 2.00 2.32 12.94
N THR A 83 1.39 1.52 12.07
CA THR A 83 1.98 1.15 10.79
C THR A 83 1.45 2.04 9.69
N MET A 84 2.37 2.75 9.04
CA MET A 84 2.12 3.57 7.86
C MET A 84 2.45 2.81 6.58
N VAL A 85 1.78 3.17 5.49
CA VAL A 85 2.09 2.74 4.13
C VAL A 85 2.45 3.98 3.31
N ALA A 86 3.64 4.00 2.70
CA ALA A 86 4.00 5.02 1.73
C ALA A 86 3.71 4.55 0.30
N LYS A 87 3.06 5.40 -0.47
CA LYS A 87 2.87 5.25 -1.91
C LYS A 87 3.24 6.53 -2.63
N GLU A 88 3.65 6.39 -3.87
CA GLU A 88 3.73 7.53 -4.78
C GLU A 88 2.32 7.97 -5.18
N LYS A 89 2.07 9.26 -5.06
CA LYS A 89 0.91 9.94 -5.59
C LYS A 89 1.32 10.52 -6.93
N GLU A 90 0.70 10.05 -8.02
CA GLU A 90 0.82 10.75 -9.29
C GLU A 90 0.36 12.21 -9.10
N PRO A 91 1.10 13.20 -9.64
CA PRO A 91 0.65 14.58 -9.62
C PRO A 91 -0.75 14.66 -10.27
N ASP A 92 -1.62 15.48 -9.69
CA ASP A 92 -3.03 15.56 -10.05
C ASP A 92 -3.22 15.69 -11.59
N PRO A 93 -3.96 14.81 -12.27
CA PRO A 93 -4.06 14.75 -13.74
C PRO A 93 -4.72 15.96 -14.42
N LEU A 94 -5.00 17.06 -13.71
CA LEU A 94 -5.65 18.25 -14.27
C LEU A 94 -4.82 19.00 -15.33
N LEU A 95 -3.74 18.41 -15.84
CA LEU A 95 -2.93 18.94 -16.94
C LEU A 95 -2.82 18.03 -18.18
N LEU A 96 -3.57 16.93 -18.30
CA LEU A 96 -3.62 16.19 -19.58
C LEU A 96 -5.04 15.69 -19.92
N PRO A 97 -5.56 16.00 -21.12
CA PRO A 97 -6.80 15.40 -21.62
C PRO A 97 -6.58 13.98 -22.14
N ASP A 98 -7.53 13.12 -21.80
CA ASP A 98 -7.93 11.86 -22.43
C ASP A 98 -6.91 10.72 -22.54
N ALA A 99 -7.13 9.68 -21.72
CA ALA A 99 -6.83 8.30 -22.09
C ALA A 99 -7.88 7.35 -21.51
N GLN A 100 -9.08 7.40 -22.08
CA GLN A 100 -10.02 6.29 -22.01
C GLN A 100 -9.59 5.15 -22.95
N GLN A 101 -9.77 3.93 -22.45
CA GLN A 101 -9.85 2.63 -23.15
C GLN A 101 -8.53 1.99 -23.62
N MET A 102 -8.17 0.88 -22.96
CA MET A 102 -7.90 -0.37 -23.69
C MET A 102 -8.52 -1.57 -22.97
N ARG A 103 -9.41 -2.23 -23.70
CA ARG A 103 -10.12 -3.45 -23.33
C ARG A 103 -9.28 -4.68 -23.66
N ASP A 104 -9.55 -5.73 -22.91
CA ASP A 104 -9.59 -7.15 -23.28
C ASP A 104 -8.79 -7.61 -24.51
N SER A 105 -7.69 -8.32 -24.25
CA SER A 105 -7.11 -9.24 -25.23
C SER A 105 -7.23 -10.66 -24.68
N GLY A 106 -8.14 -11.43 -25.28
CA GLY A 106 -8.26 -12.87 -25.10
C GLY A 106 -6.94 -13.55 -25.45
N ILE A 107 -6.47 -14.41 -24.53
CA ILE A 107 -5.27 -15.21 -24.75
C ILE A 107 -5.60 -16.32 -25.74
N SER A 108 -5.10 -16.20 -26.96
CA SER A 108 -5.02 -17.28 -27.94
C SER A 108 -4.21 -18.45 -27.35
N LYS A 109 -4.82 -19.64 -27.31
CA LYS A 109 -4.18 -20.88 -26.85
C LYS A 109 -2.99 -21.20 -27.76
N PRO A 110 -1.77 -21.41 -27.24
CA PRO A 110 -0.66 -21.90 -28.03
C PRO A 110 -0.89 -23.38 -28.40
N SER A 111 -0.79 -23.70 -29.69
CA SER A 111 -0.77 -25.06 -30.21
C SER A 111 0.58 -25.70 -29.89
N LEU A 112 0.60 -26.65 -28.96
CA LEU A 112 1.80 -27.35 -28.52
C LEU A 112 2.16 -28.50 -29.48
N THR A 113 3.36 -28.45 -30.05
CA THR A 113 4.00 -29.59 -30.70
C THR A 113 4.93 -30.28 -29.69
N ASN A 114 4.68 -31.58 -29.47
CA ASN A 114 5.44 -32.59 -28.73
C ASN A 114 6.69 -32.15 -27.93
N GLY A 115 6.54 -32.11 -26.59
CA GLY A 115 7.65 -32.28 -25.65
C GLY A 115 8.09 -31.04 -24.85
N GLU A 116 7.57 -29.86 -25.16
CA GLU A 116 7.97 -28.61 -24.51
C GLU A 116 6.89 -28.13 -23.52
N GLY A 117 7.24 -27.98 -22.24
CA GLY A 117 6.32 -27.47 -21.21
C GLY A 117 6.24 -25.94 -21.22
N ILE A 118 5.05 -25.38 -21.00
CA ILE A 118 4.85 -23.92 -20.91
C ILE A 118 4.84 -23.48 -19.45
N ILE A 119 5.77 -22.59 -19.08
CA ILE A 119 5.71 -21.86 -17.81
C ILE A 119 4.92 -20.57 -18.03
N VAL A 120 3.79 -20.43 -17.34
CA VAL A 120 2.95 -19.24 -17.42
C VAL A 120 3.17 -18.38 -16.18
N ARG A 121 3.81 -17.21 -16.35
CA ARG A 121 3.89 -16.19 -15.30
C ARG A 121 2.73 -15.20 -15.46
N ARG A 122 1.90 -15.04 -14.43
CA ARG A 122 0.80 -14.05 -14.40
C ARG A 122 1.00 -13.08 -13.25
N GLN A 123 0.95 -11.79 -13.53
CA GLN A 123 0.91 -10.76 -12.51
C GLN A 123 -0.52 -10.58 -12.02
N VAL A 124 -0.72 -10.62 -10.70
CA VAL A 124 -2.01 -10.36 -10.06
C VAL A 124 -1.96 -8.95 -9.46
N ALA A 125 -3.04 -8.19 -9.60
CA ALA A 125 -3.14 -6.86 -9.01
C ALA A 125 -2.97 -6.91 -7.49
N SER A 126 -2.29 -5.92 -6.91
CA SER A 126 -2.07 -5.81 -5.46
C SER A 126 -3.29 -5.15 -4.78
N ASP A 127 -4.45 -5.75 -4.98
CA ASP A 127 -5.70 -5.37 -4.32
C ASP A 127 -6.07 -6.41 -3.25
N ASN A 128 -7.14 -6.16 -2.48
CA ASN A 128 -7.65 -7.11 -1.48
C ASN A 128 -8.20 -8.41 -2.10
N SER A 129 -8.11 -8.57 -3.43
CA SER A 129 -8.60 -9.72 -4.19
C SER A 129 -7.47 -10.67 -4.61
N CYS A 130 -6.21 -10.25 -4.43
CA CYS A 130 -5.04 -10.92 -4.97
C CYS A 130 -4.95 -12.41 -4.60
N LEU A 131 -5.29 -12.76 -3.35
CA LEU A 131 -5.31 -14.14 -2.87
C LEU A 131 -6.33 -14.99 -3.64
N PHE A 132 -7.57 -14.51 -3.73
CA PHE A 132 -8.66 -15.25 -4.36
C PHE A 132 -8.50 -15.34 -5.88
N THR A 133 -7.93 -14.30 -6.50
CA THR A 133 -7.56 -14.32 -7.92
C THR A 133 -6.46 -15.35 -8.18
N SER A 134 -5.45 -15.44 -7.30
CA SER A 134 -4.38 -16.44 -7.39
C SER A 134 -4.92 -17.86 -7.26
N ILE A 135 -5.82 -18.10 -6.30
CA ILE A 135 -6.48 -19.39 -6.13
C ILE A 135 -7.29 -19.78 -7.37
N GLY A 136 -8.05 -18.85 -7.95
CA GLY A 136 -8.79 -19.10 -9.19
C GLY A 136 -7.89 -19.50 -10.35
N TYR A 137 -6.72 -18.86 -10.50
CA TYR A 137 -5.77 -19.24 -11.53
C TYR A 137 -5.23 -20.66 -11.36
N VAL A 138 -4.99 -21.10 -10.12
CA VAL A 138 -4.49 -22.45 -9.83
C VAL A 138 -5.58 -23.50 -10.05
N LEU A 139 -6.80 -23.23 -9.60
CA LEU A 139 -7.89 -24.22 -9.61
C LEU A 139 -8.64 -24.28 -10.94
N GLU A 140 -8.93 -23.12 -11.53
CA GLU A 140 -9.85 -22.99 -12.68
C GLU A 140 -9.11 -22.62 -13.97
N GLY A 141 -7.80 -22.31 -13.88
CA GLY A 141 -7.02 -21.77 -15.01
C GLY A 141 -7.41 -20.34 -15.42
N THR A 142 -8.47 -19.78 -14.81
CA THR A 142 -9.00 -18.43 -15.06
C THR A 142 -9.13 -17.67 -13.75
N GLY A 143 -8.76 -16.39 -13.74
CA GLY A 143 -8.75 -15.56 -12.53
C GLY A 143 -9.76 -14.41 -12.54
N ARG A 144 -10.57 -14.28 -13.60
CA ARG A 144 -11.39 -13.07 -13.81
C ARG A 144 -12.62 -12.97 -12.89
N GLN A 145 -13.08 -14.07 -12.27
CA GLN A 145 -14.31 -14.08 -11.44
C GLN A 145 -14.19 -14.85 -10.11
N SER A 146 -13.06 -15.51 -9.86
CA SER A 146 -12.86 -16.31 -8.66
C SER A 146 -12.91 -15.47 -7.38
N ALA A 147 -12.43 -14.22 -7.41
CA ALA A 147 -12.40 -13.36 -6.24
C ALA A 147 -13.77 -13.03 -5.65
N THR A 148 -14.73 -12.64 -6.50
CA THR A 148 -16.08 -12.31 -6.06
C THR A 148 -16.82 -13.55 -5.58
N HIS A 149 -16.66 -14.68 -6.27
CA HIS A 149 -17.30 -15.93 -5.94
C HIS A 149 -16.79 -16.51 -4.61
N LEU A 150 -15.47 -16.61 -4.43
CA LEU A 150 -14.85 -17.14 -3.22
C LEU A 150 -15.17 -16.30 -2.00
N ARG A 151 -15.21 -14.96 -2.14
CA ARG A 151 -15.64 -14.07 -1.07
C ARG A 151 -17.07 -14.35 -0.62
N LYS A 152 -18.01 -14.57 -1.56
CA LYS A 152 -19.40 -14.90 -1.22
C LYS A 152 -19.49 -16.20 -0.42
N ILE A 153 -18.75 -17.23 -0.81
CA ILE A 153 -18.71 -18.51 -0.09
C ILE A 153 -18.22 -18.30 1.34
N ILE A 154 -17.13 -17.54 1.53
CA ILE A 154 -16.59 -17.27 2.86
C ILE A 154 -17.59 -16.47 3.70
N SER A 155 -18.17 -15.42 3.14
CA SER A 155 -19.19 -14.61 3.82
C SER A 155 -20.39 -15.46 4.26
N GLN A 156 -20.89 -16.35 3.40
CA GLN A 156 -21.96 -17.28 3.78
C GLN A 156 -21.51 -18.22 4.90
N HIS A 157 -20.32 -18.80 4.81
CA HIS A 157 -19.84 -19.75 5.81
C HIS A 157 -19.61 -19.10 7.20
N LEU A 158 -19.24 -17.83 7.23
CA LEU A 158 -19.12 -17.05 8.46
C LEU A 158 -20.47 -16.65 9.06
N LEU A 159 -21.51 -16.48 8.23
CA LEU A 159 -22.86 -16.18 8.70
C LEU A 159 -23.58 -17.43 9.22
N ASP A 160 -23.30 -18.60 8.64
CA ASP A 160 -23.92 -19.87 9.02
C ASP A 160 -23.32 -20.49 10.31
N LYS A 161 -22.16 -19.99 10.76
CA LYS A 161 -21.50 -20.40 12.02
C LYS A 161 -21.27 -19.16 12.91
N PRO A 162 -22.27 -18.74 13.70
CA PRO A 162 -22.11 -17.65 14.67
C PRO A 162 -21.12 -17.99 15.79
#